data_AF-A0A2I5TIL4-F1
#
_entry.id   AF-A0A2I5TIL4-F1
#
_cell.length_a   1.000
_cell.length_b   1.000
_cell.length_c   1.000
_cell.angle_alpha   90.00
_cell.angle_beta   90.00
_cell.angle_gamma   90.00
#
_symmetry.space_group_name_H-M   'P 1'
#
loop_
_entity.id
_entity.type
_entity.pdbx_description
1 polymer ?
#
loop_
_entity_poly.entity_id
_entity_poly.type
_entity_poly.pdbx_seq_one_letter_code
_entity_poly.pdbx_strand_id
1 'polypeptide(L)'
;MINKCFCLFALLISCANAYALTPVTLKNGVNQLDINQDGLKDYVVLAQFDNNTSHPNLGLTFFIHRPDGGYSIMPVTNSSEFTWFDYRLSASADFLVQDNRLFKIKKHYYLVTARKTEEDLFDVGKVSLTIYRFKVSRDDPGVPLYEWSMSKTVTAQRSYQSADEAYQEVDEAMLTR
;
A
#
# COMPACT_ATOMS: atom_id res chain seq x y z
N MET A 1 53.47 -10.10 44.13
CA MET A 1 52.09 -10.61 43.92
C MET A 1 51.14 -9.60 44.54
N ILE A 2 50.36 -8.86 43.73
CA ILE A 2 49.13 -8.15 44.12
C ILE A 2 48.32 -7.91 42.82
N ASN A 3 47.03 -8.21 42.91
CA ASN A 3 46.07 -8.45 41.84
C ASN A 3 45.75 -7.21 40.99
N LYS A 4 45.74 -7.40 39.66
CA LYS A 4 45.07 -6.51 38.70
C LYS A 4 43.58 -6.81 38.72
N CYS A 5 42.78 -5.96 39.35
CA CYS A 5 41.32 -6.03 39.25
C CYS A 5 40.89 -5.34 37.95
N PHE A 6 40.61 -6.14 36.92
CA PHE A 6 40.04 -5.67 35.65
C PHE A 6 38.53 -5.47 35.85
N CYS A 7 38.07 -4.22 35.93
CA CYS A 7 36.65 -3.89 35.81
C CYS A 7 36.25 -4.00 34.33
N LEU A 8 35.60 -5.11 33.95
CA LEU A 8 34.97 -5.29 32.65
C LEU A 8 33.61 -4.58 32.67
N PHE A 9 33.49 -3.43 31.99
CA PHE A 9 32.21 -2.76 31.76
C PHE A 9 31.59 -3.35 30.48
N ALA A 10 30.61 -4.25 30.63
CA ALA A 10 29.87 -4.82 29.50
C ALA A 10 28.85 -3.79 28.98
N LEU A 11 29.14 -3.18 27.84
CA LEU A 11 28.23 -2.29 27.13
C LEU A 11 27.21 -3.15 26.35
N LEU A 12 26.00 -3.33 26.89
CA LEU A 12 24.88 -3.92 26.18
C LEU A 12 24.36 -2.92 25.15
N ILE A 13 24.82 -3.05 23.89
CA ILE A 13 24.24 -2.35 22.75
C ILE A 13 22.93 -3.07 22.39
N SER A 14 21.82 -2.57 22.90
CA SER A 14 20.50 -2.94 22.38
C SER A 14 20.30 -2.27 21.03
N CYS A 15 20.65 -2.97 19.95
CA CYS A 15 20.27 -2.57 18.59
C CYS A 15 18.74 -2.68 18.47
N ALA A 16 18.05 -1.56 18.62
CA ALA A 16 16.69 -1.44 18.13
C ALA A 16 16.75 -1.61 16.60
N ASN A 17 16.37 -2.78 16.09
CA ASN A 17 16.20 -2.99 14.66
C ASN A 17 15.06 -2.05 14.20
N ALA A 18 15.42 -0.90 13.61
CA ALA A 18 14.49 -0.09 12.85
C ALA A 18 14.10 -0.91 11.61
N TYR A 19 12.82 -1.25 11.49
CA TYR A 19 12.34 -2.11 10.42
C TYR A 19 11.98 -1.26 9.22
N ALA A 20 12.88 -1.18 8.25
CA ALA A 20 12.69 -0.34 7.08
C ALA A 20 11.35 -0.59 6.37
N LEU A 21 10.56 0.48 6.26
CA LEU A 21 9.47 0.57 5.30
C LEU A 21 9.95 0.16 3.91
N THR A 22 9.24 -0.75 3.26
CA THR A 22 9.56 -1.19 1.90
C THR A 22 8.33 -1.05 0.99
N PRO A 23 8.40 -0.26 -0.11
CA PRO A 23 7.40 -0.33 -1.15
C PRO A 23 7.44 -1.73 -1.79
N VAL A 24 6.27 -2.35 -1.98
CA VAL A 24 6.18 -3.70 -2.52
C VAL A 24 6.21 -3.63 -4.04
N THR A 25 7.30 -4.06 -4.65
CA THR A 25 7.39 -4.21 -6.10
C THR A 25 6.52 -5.39 -6.54
N LEU A 26 5.61 -5.13 -7.47
CA LEU A 26 4.71 -6.12 -8.06
C LEU A 26 5.14 -6.43 -9.50
N LYS A 27 5.12 -7.70 -9.88
CA LYS A 27 5.24 -8.13 -11.28
C LYS A 27 3.86 -8.14 -11.95
N ASN A 28 3.83 -8.05 -13.27
CA ASN A 28 2.61 -8.28 -14.05
C ASN A 28 2.04 -9.68 -13.77
N GLY A 29 0.72 -9.78 -13.68
CA GLY A 29 0.01 -11.00 -13.31
C GLY A 29 0.01 -11.25 -11.80
N VAL A 30 0.07 -12.52 -11.42
CA VAL A 30 -0.12 -12.97 -10.03
C VAL A 30 1.13 -12.72 -9.18
N ASN A 31 0.95 -11.99 -8.07
CA ASN A 31 1.93 -11.84 -6.99
C ASN A 31 1.45 -12.60 -5.76
N GLN A 32 2.27 -13.53 -5.26
CA GLN A 32 1.95 -14.34 -4.09
C GLN A 32 2.45 -13.66 -2.82
N LEU A 33 1.54 -13.02 -2.10
CA LEU A 33 1.83 -12.30 -0.86
C LEU A 33 0.96 -12.90 0.24
N ASP A 34 1.49 -13.04 1.44
CA ASP A 34 0.66 -13.35 2.61
C ASP A 34 0.22 -11.98 3.13
N ILE A 35 -1.00 -11.52 2.85
CA ILE A 35 -1.49 -10.17 3.19
C ILE A 35 -2.04 -10.18 4.61
N ASN A 36 -2.84 -11.20 4.93
CA ASN A 36 -3.54 -11.32 6.21
C ASN A 36 -2.69 -11.96 7.33
N GLN A 37 -1.46 -12.40 7.03
CA GLN A 37 -0.49 -13.00 7.95
C GLN A 37 -0.91 -14.35 8.55
N ASP A 38 -1.72 -15.13 7.83
CA ASP A 38 -2.16 -16.46 8.28
C ASP A 38 -1.24 -17.61 7.81
N GLY A 39 -0.20 -17.29 7.04
CA GLY A 39 0.76 -18.27 6.50
C GLY A 39 0.37 -18.84 5.13
N LEU A 40 -0.84 -18.56 4.64
CA LEU A 40 -1.27 -18.86 3.27
C LEU A 40 -0.84 -17.74 2.33
N LYS A 41 -0.63 -18.07 1.05
CA LYS A 41 -0.34 -17.07 0.02
C LYS A 41 -1.64 -16.60 -0.63
N ASP A 42 -1.94 -15.33 -0.41
CA ASP A 42 -2.94 -14.55 -1.12
C ASP A 42 -2.41 -14.11 -2.49
N TYR A 43 -3.31 -13.63 -3.35
CA TYR A 43 -2.95 -13.05 -4.63
C TYR A 43 -3.17 -11.55 -4.67
N VAL A 44 -2.16 -10.84 -5.14
CA VAL A 44 -2.29 -9.49 -5.70
C VAL A 44 -2.04 -9.60 -7.20
N VAL A 45 -3.09 -9.41 -7.98
CA VAL A 45 -3.00 -9.45 -9.44
C VAL A 45 -2.81 -8.03 -9.93
N LEU A 46 -1.66 -7.77 -10.53
CA LEU A 46 -1.39 -6.53 -11.28
C LEU A 46 -1.72 -6.79 -12.75
N ALA A 47 -2.70 -6.07 -13.28
CA ALA A 47 -3.07 -6.13 -14.68
C ALA A 47 -3.32 -4.72 -15.22
N GLN A 48 -3.61 -4.60 -16.50
CA GLN A 48 -3.97 -3.32 -17.12
C GLN A 48 -5.30 -3.47 -17.85
N PHE A 49 -6.08 -2.39 -17.90
CA PHE A 49 -7.28 -2.32 -18.71
C PHE A 49 -6.96 -1.73 -20.08
N ASP A 50 -6.88 -2.61 -21.09
CA ASP A 50 -6.57 -2.23 -22.46
C ASP A 50 -7.83 -1.81 -23.22
N ASN A 51 -8.01 -0.49 -23.37
CA ASN A 51 -9.06 0.12 -24.19
C ASN A 51 -8.49 0.89 -25.40
N ASN A 52 -7.32 0.49 -25.88
CA ASN A 52 -6.59 1.07 -27.02
C ASN A 52 -6.09 2.51 -26.80
N THR A 53 -5.55 2.81 -25.61
CA THR A 53 -4.85 4.07 -25.30
C THR A 53 -3.33 3.85 -25.20
N SER A 54 -2.52 4.91 -25.28
CA SER A 54 -1.05 4.78 -25.20
C SER A 54 -0.55 4.48 -23.79
N HIS A 55 -1.31 4.82 -22.75
CA HIS A 55 -0.98 4.57 -21.36
C HIS A 55 -2.17 3.89 -20.66
N PRO A 56 -2.31 2.56 -20.80
CA PRO A 56 -3.43 1.83 -20.20
C PRO A 56 -3.39 1.92 -18.68
N ASN A 57 -4.58 1.93 -18.07
CA ASN A 57 -4.69 2.03 -16.62
C ASN A 57 -4.32 0.72 -15.93
N LEU A 58 -3.39 0.77 -14.98
CA LEU A 58 -3.02 -0.36 -14.15
C LEU A 58 -4.07 -0.59 -13.06
N GLY A 59 -4.38 -1.85 -12.78
CA GLY A 59 -5.34 -2.29 -11.79
C GLY A 59 -4.77 -3.31 -10.83
N LEU A 60 -5.04 -3.16 -9.54
CA LEU A 60 -4.75 -4.15 -8.50
C LEU A 60 -6.01 -4.88 -8.07
N THR A 61 -6.02 -6.20 -8.19
CA THR A 61 -7.11 -7.05 -7.68
C THR A 61 -6.58 -7.96 -6.59
N PHE A 62 -7.26 -8.01 -5.45
CA PHE A 62 -6.81 -8.72 -4.26
C PHE A 62 -7.70 -9.95 -4.01
N PHE A 63 -7.07 -11.11 -3.79
CA PHE A 63 -7.75 -12.36 -3.46
C PHE A 63 -7.11 -12.98 -2.22
N ILE A 64 -7.88 -13.07 -1.13
CA ILE A 64 -7.43 -13.69 0.13
C ILE A 64 -7.67 -15.19 0.08
N HIS A 65 -6.64 -15.98 0.29
CA HIS A 65 -6.71 -17.43 0.34
C HIS A 65 -7.39 -17.86 1.64
N ARG A 66 -8.43 -18.67 1.52
CA ARG A 66 -9.19 -19.18 2.66
C ARG A 66 -8.70 -20.59 3.04
N PRO A 67 -8.79 -20.98 4.32
CA PRO A 67 -8.42 -22.33 4.77
C PRO A 67 -9.21 -23.47 4.11
N ASP A 68 -10.39 -23.19 3.55
CA ASP A 68 -11.21 -24.16 2.81
C ASP A 68 -10.75 -24.37 1.35
N GLY A 69 -9.65 -23.73 0.94
CA GLY A 69 -9.08 -23.79 -0.41
C GLY A 69 -9.71 -22.79 -1.39
N GLY A 70 -10.71 -22.02 -0.96
CA GLY A 70 -11.31 -20.95 -1.77
C GLY A 70 -10.49 -19.66 -1.74
N TYR A 71 -10.87 -18.72 -2.61
CA TYR A 71 -10.34 -17.35 -2.59
C TYR A 71 -11.48 -16.35 -2.37
N SER A 72 -11.24 -15.34 -1.54
CA SER A 72 -12.15 -14.22 -1.32
C SER A 72 -11.61 -12.97 -2.01
N ILE A 73 -12.29 -12.51 -3.06
CA ILE A 73 -11.97 -11.24 -3.70
C ILE A 73 -12.30 -10.08 -2.75
N MET A 74 -11.39 -9.09 -2.63
CA MET A 74 -11.63 -7.91 -1.81
C MET A 74 -12.28 -6.80 -2.63
N PRO A 75 -13.31 -6.11 -2.12
CA PRO A 75 -13.89 -4.95 -2.80
C PRO A 75 -12.95 -3.73 -2.72
N VAL A 76 -13.16 -2.79 -3.64
CA VAL A 76 -12.63 -1.43 -3.54
C VAL A 76 -13.42 -0.68 -2.47
N THR A 77 -12.74 -0.01 -1.55
CA THR A 77 -13.38 0.70 -0.44
C THR A 77 -14.34 1.78 -0.96
N ASN A 78 -15.56 1.82 -0.43
CA ASN A 78 -16.62 2.76 -0.84
C ASN A 78 -16.99 2.67 -2.33
N SER A 79 -16.89 1.49 -2.94
CA SER A 79 -17.20 1.25 -4.35
C SER A 79 -17.84 -0.12 -4.54
N SER A 80 -18.54 -0.30 -5.67
CA SER A 80 -19.00 -1.61 -6.15
C SER A 80 -17.93 -2.38 -6.94
N GLU A 81 -16.79 -1.77 -7.19
CA GLU A 81 -15.67 -2.35 -7.93
C GLU A 81 -14.85 -3.33 -7.09
N PHE A 82 -14.10 -4.20 -7.76
CA PHE A 82 -13.19 -5.16 -7.13
C PHE A 82 -11.72 -5.00 -7.56
N THR A 83 -11.45 -4.06 -8.46
CA THR A 83 -10.09 -3.76 -8.96
C THR A 83 -9.77 -2.29 -8.72
N TRP A 84 -8.64 -2.04 -8.07
CA TRP A 84 -8.14 -0.69 -7.76
C TRP A 84 -7.36 -0.15 -8.96
N PHE A 85 -8.00 0.67 -9.77
CA PHE A 85 -7.35 1.30 -10.93
C PHE A 85 -6.59 2.57 -10.56
N ASP A 86 -5.44 2.76 -11.21
CA ASP A 86 -4.85 4.07 -11.41
C ASP A 86 -5.77 4.91 -12.34
N TYR A 87 -5.60 6.24 -12.34
CA TYR A 87 -6.33 7.11 -13.26
C TYR A 87 -5.42 8.17 -13.86
N ARG A 88 -5.61 8.41 -15.15
CA ARG A 88 -4.96 9.47 -15.93
C ARG A 88 -6.01 10.47 -16.37
N LEU A 89 -5.62 11.73 -16.53
CA LEU A 89 -6.55 12.80 -16.91
C LEU A 89 -7.12 12.59 -18.33
N SER A 90 -6.31 12.05 -19.23
CA SER A 90 -6.69 11.72 -20.60
C SER A 90 -5.80 10.61 -21.15
N ALA A 91 -6.17 10.07 -22.31
CA ALA A 91 -5.38 9.05 -23.01
C ALA A 91 -3.94 9.49 -23.38
N SER A 92 -3.69 10.80 -23.47
CA SER A 92 -2.40 11.37 -23.87
C SER A 92 -1.56 11.87 -22.69
N ALA A 93 -2.11 11.88 -21.47
CA ALA A 93 -1.40 12.36 -20.30
C ALA A 93 -0.47 11.27 -19.76
N ASP A 94 0.84 11.53 -19.79
CA ASP A 94 1.87 10.64 -19.22
C ASP A 94 2.07 10.87 -17.70
N PHE A 95 1.03 11.31 -17.00
CA PHE A 95 1.04 11.53 -15.56
C PHE A 95 -0.24 10.98 -14.91
N LEU A 96 -0.11 10.54 -13.67
CA LEU A 96 -1.19 9.96 -12.89
C LEU A 96 -1.91 11.04 -12.08
N VAL A 97 -3.23 11.04 -12.18
CA VAL A 97 -4.12 11.79 -11.28
C VAL A 97 -4.36 10.99 -10.00
N GLN A 98 -4.42 9.67 -10.12
CA GLN A 98 -4.53 8.74 -9.01
C GLN A 98 -3.64 7.52 -9.25
N ASP A 99 -2.94 7.07 -8.21
CA ASP A 99 -2.17 5.81 -8.20
C ASP A 99 -2.49 5.02 -6.92
N ASN A 100 -2.25 3.71 -6.96
CA ASN A 100 -2.37 2.81 -5.82
C ASN A 100 -1.07 2.02 -5.65
N ARG A 101 -0.46 2.10 -4.47
CA ARG A 101 0.79 1.39 -4.17
C ARG A 101 0.71 0.64 -2.87
N LEU A 102 1.24 -0.58 -2.88
CA LEU A 102 1.29 -1.45 -1.71
C LEU A 102 2.61 -1.23 -0.97
N PHE A 103 2.52 -1.05 0.34
CA PHE A 103 3.65 -0.89 1.25
C PHE A 103 3.64 -1.98 2.30
N LYS A 104 4.81 -2.28 2.84
CA LYS A 104 4.98 -3.27 3.89
C LYS A 104 5.86 -2.74 5.03
N ILE A 105 5.38 -2.91 6.25
CA ILE A 105 6.18 -2.75 7.48
C ILE A 105 6.12 -4.08 8.23
N LYS A 106 7.27 -4.73 8.38
CA LYS A 106 7.38 -6.09 8.95
C LYS A 106 6.50 -7.09 8.21
N LYS A 107 5.34 -7.41 8.79
CA LYS A 107 4.34 -8.35 8.31
C LYS A 107 3.06 -7.62 7.88
N HIS A 108 2.91 -6.33 8.18
CA HIS A 108 1.68 -5.62 7.88
C HIS A 108 1.76 -4.96 6.51
N TYR A 109 0.75 -5.21 5.69
CA TYR A 109 0.57 -4.59 4.39
C TYR A 109 -0.38 -3.40 4.51
N TYR A 110 -0.04 -2.34 3.78
CA TYR A 110 -0.80 -1.12 3.69
C TYR A 110 -1.02 -0.79 2.22
N LEU A 111 -2.26 -0.54 1.82
CA LEU A 111 -2.55 0.04 0.52
C LEU A 111 -2.56 1.57 0.69
N VAL A 112 -1.83 2.29 -0.16
CA VAL A 112 -1.81 3.75 -0.15
C VAL A 112 -2.27 4.27 -1.50
N THR A 113 -3.36 5.03 -1.51
CA THR A 113 -3.85 5.72 -2.70
C THR A 113 -3.30 7.14 -2.70
N ALA A 114 -2.57 7.51 -3.75
CA ALA A 114 -2.15 8.88 -4.00
C ALA A 114 -3.14 9.53 -4.98
N ARG A 115 -3.61 10.75 -4.71
CA ARG A 115 -4.59 11.44 -5.56
C ARG A 115 -4.34 12.95 -5.60
N LYS A 116 -4.23 13.53 -6.80
CA LYS A 116 -4.21 14.99 -7.01
C LYS A 116 -5.53 15.61 -6.52
N THR A 117 -5.46 16.73 -5.81
CA THR A 117 -6.63 17.31 -5.11
C THR A 117 -7.07 18.68 -5.63
N GLU A 118 -6.26 19.33 -6.47
CA GLU A 118 -6.60 20.62 -7.06
C GLU A 118 -7.73 20.49 -8.09
N GLU A 119 -8.40 21.61 -8.41
CA GLU A 119 -9.40 21.65 -9.48
C GLU A 119 -8.73 21.47 -10.85
N ASP A 120 -7.58 22.12 -11.06
CA ASP A 120 -6.75 21.90 -12.23
C ASP A 120 -5.83 20.69 -12.00
N LEU A 121 -6.22 19.57 -12.60
CA LEU A 121 -5.48 18.33 -12.52
C LEU A 121 -4.32 18.24 -13.53
N PHE A 122 -4.19 19.20 -14.45
CA PHE A 122 -3.11 19.23 -15.43
C PHE A 122 -1.83 19.79 -14.83
N ASP A 123 -1.93 20.82 -14.00
CA ASP A 123 -0.77 21.51 -13.42
C ASP A 123 -0.16 20.78 -12.21
N VAL A 124 1.04 21.19 -11.83
CA VAL A 124 1.67 20.75 -10.56
C VAL A 124 0.78 21.17 -9.39
N GLY A 125 0.36 20.20 -8.57
CA GLY A 125 -0.66 20.43 -7.55
C GLY A 125 -0.44 19.61 -6.29
N LYS A 126 -1.25 19.88 -5.27
CA LYS A 126 -1.25 19.07 -4.04
C LYS A 126 -1.75 17.65 -4.29
N VAL A 127 -1.15 16.72 -3.56
CA VAL A 127 -1.49 15.29 -3.58
C VAL A 127 -1.89 14.86 -2.19
N SER A 128 -3.02 14.16 -2.09
CA SER A 128 -3.45 13.45 -0.89
C SER A 128 -2.97 12.01 -0.92
N LEU A 129 -2.49 11.51 0.22
CA LEU A 129 -2.11 10.12 0.45
C LEU A 129 -3.12 9.53 1.43
N THR A 130 -3.93 8.59 0.97
CA THR A 130 -4.92 7.88 1.77
C THR A 130 -4.39 6.49 2.10
N ILE A 131 -4.26 6.20 3.40
CA ILE A 131 -3.70 4.96 3.92
C ILE A 131 -4.85 4.03 4.29
N TYR A 132 -4.79 2.80 3.79
CA TYR A 132 -5.71 1.73 4.11
C TYR A 132 -5.01 0.58 4.81
N ARG A 133 -5.68 0.02 5.82
CA ARG A 133 -5.27 -1.17 6.56
C ARG A 133 -6.13 -2.35 6.16
N PHE A 134 -5.52 -3.53 6.10
CA PHE A 134 -6.26 -4.77 5.96
C PHE A 134 -7.15 -4.98 7.19
N LYS A 135 -8.45 -5.23 6.97
CA LYS A 135 -9.43 -5.47 8.03
C LYS A 135 -10.21 -6.75 7.73
N VAL A 136 -10.45 -7.53 8.78
CA VAL A 136 -11.33 -8.70 8.76
C VAL A 136 -12.58 -8.34 9.55
N SER A 137 -13.76 -8.58 8.97
CA SER A 137 -15.05 -8.35 9.64
C SER A 137 -15.87 -9.63 9.59
N ARG A 138 -16.24 -10.20 10.75
CA ARG A 138 -16.96 -11.49 10.83
C ARG A 138 -18.37 -11.37 11.43
N ASP A 139 -18.66 -10.25 12.05
CA ASP A 139 -19.77 -10.15 13.00
C ASP A 139 -21.01 -9.45 12.40
N ASP A 140 -20.86 -8.79 11.25
CA ASP A 140 -21.91 -7.96 10.63
C ASP A 140 -22.37 -8.53 9.28
N PRO A 141 -23.64 -8.98 9.17
CA PRO A 141 -24.19 -9.45 7.90
C PRO A 141 -24.15 -8.37 6.82
N GLY A 142 -23.70 -8.75 5.62
CA GLY A 142 -23.60 -7.84 4.47
C GLY A 142 -22.36 -6.95 4.45
N VAL A 143 -21.52 -6.99 5.49
CA VAL A 143 -20.20 -6.34 5.50
C VAL A 143 -19.17 -7.27 4.84
N PRO A 144 -18.24 -6.75 4.01
CA PRO A 144 -17.20 -7.58 3.42
C PRO A 144 -16.34 -8.28 4.47
N LEU A 145 -16.10 -9.59 4.29
CA LEU A 145 -15.27 -10.37 5.20
C LEU A 145 -13.83 -9.83 5.27
N TYR A 146 -13.28 -9.44 4.13
CA TYR A 146 -11.96 -8.85 3.99
C TYR A 146 -12.06 -7.54 3.23
N GLU A 147 -11.55 -6.46 3.80
CA GLU A 147 -11.59 -5.13 3.17
C GLU A 147 -10.32 -4.32 3.45
N TRP A 148 -10.09 -3.32 2.60
CA TRP A 148 -9.18 -2.24 2.89
C TRP A 148 -9.95 -1.16 3.67
N SER A 149 -9.64 -0.96 4.93
CA SER A 149 -10.27 0.06 5.77
C SER A 149 -9.39 1.30 5.82
N MET A 150 -9.93 2.47 5.49
CA MET A 150 -9.21 3.73 5.60
C MET A 150 -8.78 3.95 7.06
N SER A 151 -7.49 4.22 7.29
CA SER A 151 -6.98 4.60 8.60
C SER A 151 -6.73 6.11 8.71
N LYS A 152 -6.19 6.71 7.65
CA LYS A 152 -5.77 8.11 7.67
C LYS A 152 -5.67 8.68 6.25
N THR A 153 -5.88 9.98 6.12
CA THR A 153 -5.50 10.75 4.93
C THR A 153 -4.55 11.87 5.34
N VAL A 154 -3.50 12.09 4.57
CA VAL A 154 -2.58 13.23 4.73
C VAL A 154 -2.36 13.92 3.41
N THR A 155 -2.03 15.21 3.44
CA THR A 155 -1.57 15.94 2.25
C THR A 155 -0.05 15.90 2.21
N ALA A 156 0.51 15.58 1.04
CA ALA A 156 1.94 15.64 0.81
C ALA A 156 2.49 17.06 1.03
N GLN A 157 3.73 17.15 1.52
CA GLN A 157 4.39 18.42 1.79
C GLN A 157 4.66 19.17 0.50
N ARG A 158 5.14 18.48 -0.53
CA ARG A 158 5.41 19.04 -1.86
C ARG A 158 4.18 18.96 -2.76
N SER A 159 4.25 19.70 -3.85
CA SER A 159 3.31 19.59 -4.97
C SER A 159 3.99 18.82 -6.09
N TYR A 160 3.21 18.07 -6.85
CA TYR A 160 3.71 17.10 -7.82
C TYR A 160 2.95 17.18 -9.14
N GLN A 161 3.64 16.83 -10.23
CA GLN A 161 3.02 16.74 -11.55
C GLN A 161 2.17 15.47 -11.63
N SER A 162 2.71 14.36 -11.11
CA SER A 162 2.08 13.04 -11.09
C SER A 162 1.87 12.57 -9.66
N ALA A 163 0.72 11.95 -9.37
CA ALA A 163 0.34 11.53 -8.02
C ALA A 163 1.34 10.55 -7.39
N ASP A 164 1.97 9.69 -8.19
CA ASP A 164 2.88 8.66 -7.72
C ASP A 164 4.22 9.19 -7.20
N GLU A 165 4.60 10.41 -7.60
CA GLU A 165 5.81 11.08 -7.11
C GLU A 165 5.73 11.35 -5.59
N ALA A 166 4.51 11.57 -5.07
CA ALA A 166 4.26 11.79 -3.64
C ALA A 166 4.56 10.57 -2.77
N TYR A 167 4.68 9.36 -3.35
CA TYR A 167 5.09 8.17 -2.59
C TYR A 167 6.49 8.27 -2.02
N GLN A 168 7.34 9.16 -2.53
CA GLN A 168 8.66 9.44 -1.95
C GLN A 168 8.59 10.03 -0.53
N GLU A 169 7.44 10.58 -0.14
CA GLU A 169 7.21 11.13 1.20
C GLU A 169 6.63 10.10 2.19
N VAL A 170 6.27 8.89 1.75
CA VAL A 170 5.69 7.87 2.65
C VAL A 170 6.78 7.32 3.56
N ASP A 171 6.54 7.40 4.86
CA ASP A 171 7.40 6.86 5.91
C ASP A 171 6.63 5.97 6.91
N GLU A 172 7.34 5.35 7.84
CA GLU A 172 6.74 4.46 8.85
C GLU A 172 5.73 5.19 9.75
N ALA A 173 5.99 6.46 10.07
CA ALA A 173 5.14 7.26 10.95
C ALA A 173 3.80 7.60 10.29
N MET A 174 3.80 7.75 8.95
CA MET A 174 2.61 7.99 8.16
C MET A 174 1.68 6.76 8.14
N LEU A 175 2.23 5.54 8.07
CA LEU A 175 1.45 4.31 7.92
C LEU A 175 0.93 3.72 9.25
N THR A 176 1.68 3.89 10.33
CA THR A 176 1.45 3.16 11.60
C THR A 176 0.51 3.84 12.59
N ARG A 177 0.16 5.12 12.37
CA ARG A 177 -0.77 5.87 13.23
C ARG A 177 -2.22 5.63 12.82
#